data_AF-A0A5C8UXW7-F1
#
_entry.id   AF-A0A5C8UXW7-F1
#
_cell.length_a   1.000
_cell.length_b   1.000
_cell.length_c   1.000
_cell.angle_alpha   90.00
_cell.angle_beta   90.00
_cell.angle_gamma   90.00
#
_symmetry.space_group_name_H-M   'P 1'
#
loop_
_entity.id
_entity.type
_entity.pdbx_description
1 polymer ?
#
loop_
_entity_poly.entity_id
_entity_poly.type
_entity_poly.pdbx_seq_one_letter_code
_entity_poly.pdbx_strand_id
1 'polypeptide(L)'
;MRWSGQELGSEASAALPGLAKLSNLVRSVQTPDFAGITFHEVLAKSALNRVPGASAMPFGWTINPYRGCSHACVYCFARSTHEYLDLDSGRDFDSQIIVKVNVAEVLAKELSRPSWGAHPVALGTNTDPYQRAEGRYRLMPGIIAALADSGTAFSILTKGTLLRRDLPLLAEAAALIPVDLAMSIAIFDDALQQTVEPGTPTTSARLATVTAARELGLECSVFMMPILPHLTDTRDHLDSALAQIRAAGATSVLYSALHLRPGVKAWFMQWLEGARPELVPQYRELYAAGPYAPKGYRRWLAAKIAPLIRAHGLERGTAAPSTGAVRSRALGGPRAADSLIAEELPPELQPTLF
;
A
#
# COMPACT_ATOMS: atom_id res chain seq x y z
N MET A 1 12.30 27.77 -13.90
CA MET A 1 13.17 28.09 -12.75
C MET A 1 14.28 27.06 -12.68
N ARG A 2 15.54 27.50 -12.71
CA ARG A 2 16.73 26.64 -12.69
C ARG A 2 17.00 26.19 -11.24
N TRP A 3 17.03 24.88 -11.01
CA TRP A 3 17.14 24.22 -9.70
C TRP A 3 18.59 24.05 -9.21
N SER A 4 19.47 25.01 -9.53
CA SER A 4 20.92 24.90 -9.26
C SER A 4 21.35 25.51 -7.91
N GLY A 5 20.41 25.89 -7.04
CA GLY A 5 20.69 26.57 -5.76
C GLY A 5 20.32 25.80 -4.49
N GLN A 6 19.97 24.51 -4.58
CA GLN A 6 19.54 23.66 -3.45
C GLN A 6 20.35 22.37 -3.36
N GLU A 7 21.60 22.40 -3.81
CA GLU A 7 22.56 21.33 -3.57
C GLU A 7 23.22 21.58 -2.22
N LEU A 8 22.83 20.80 -1.20
CA LEU A 8 23.71 20.62 -0.05
C LEU A 8 24.92 19.85 -0.58
N GLY A 9 26.01 20.60 -0.77
CA GLY A 9 27.25 20.11 -1.36
C GLY A 9 27.72 18.81 -0.71
N SER A 10 28.35 17.98 -1.53
CA SER A 10 28.93 16.69 -1.20
C SER A 10 30.13 16.81 -0.26
N GLU A 11 29.92 17.21 1.00
CA GLU A 11 30.80 16.88 2.12
C GLU A 11 29.94 16.60 3.36
N ALA A 12 30.02 15.36 3.81
CA ALA A 12 29.22 14.81 4.89
C ALA A 12 29.59 15.45 6.23
N SER A 13 28.68 16.26 6.77
CA SER A 13 28.62 16.56 8.22
C SER A 13 27.19 16.57 8.78
N ALA A 14 26.15 16.61 7.92
CA ALA A 14 24.75 16.68 8.34
C ALA A 14 23.92 15.41 8.05
N ALA A 15 24.52 14.36 7.46
CA ALA A 15 23.81 13.09 7.32
C ALA A 15 23.76 12.38 8.68
N LEU A 16 22.56 11.98 9.12
CA LEU A 16 22.39 11.19 10.33
C LEU A 16 23.31 9.96 10.27
N PRO A 17 24.02 9.58 11.35
CA PRO A 17 25.06 8.55 11.33
C PRO A 17 24.62 7.20 10.72
N GLY A 18 23.34 6.84 10.84
CA GLY A 18 22.77 5.64 10.22
C GLY A 18 22.64 5.70 8.70
N LEU A 19 22.36 6.88 8.14
CA LEU A 19 22.23 7.10 6.69
C LEU A 19 23.60 7.21 6.00
N ALA A 20 24.64 7.64 6.72
CA ALA A 20 26.01 7.62 6.22
C ALA A 20 26.54 6.20 5.90
N LYS A 21 25.88 5.15 6.44
CA LYS A 21 26.19 3.75 6.12
C LYS A 21 25.59 3.28 4.78
N LEU A 22 24.67 4.03 4.18
CA LEU A 22 24.13 3.72 2.87
C LEU A 22 25.17 4.05 1.80
N SER A 23 25.95 3.05 1.38
CA SER A 23 26.93 3.17 0.29
C SER A 23 26.35 3.61 -1.06
N ASN A 24 25.03 3.69 -1.16
CA ASN A 24 24.26 4.11 -2.32
C ASN A 24 23.51 5.43 -2.12
N LEU A 25 23.77 6.17 -1.04
CA LEU A 25 23.23 7.52 -0.84
C LEU A 25 23.82 8.48 -1.88
N VAL A 26 22.94 9.13 -2.63
CA VAL A 26 23.30 10.15 -3.62
C VAL A 26 23.38 11.51 -2.94
N ARG A 27 22.28 11.92 -2.29
CA ARG A 27 22.18 13.19 -1.56
C ARG A 27 20.98 13.20 -0.62
N SER A 28 20.97 14.18 0.29
CA SER A 28 19.80 14.51 1.12
C SER A 28 19.29 15.90 0.74
N VAL A 29 17.98 16.04 0.54
CA VAL A 29 17.35 17.27 0.04
C VAL A 29 16.20 17.67 0.95
N GLN A 30 16.17 18.93 1.37
CA GLN A 30 15.01 19.58 1.96
C GLN A 30 14.48 20.62 0.99
N THR A 31 13.16 20.68 0.82
CA THR A 31 12.53 21.59 -0.15
C THR A 31 11.42 22.39 0.50
N PRO A 32 11.25 23.68 0.19
CA PRO A 32 10.21 24.53 0.79
C PRO A 32 8.79 23.95 0.68
N ASP A 33 8.46 23.31 -0.45
CA ASP A 33 7.14 22.71 -0.71
C ASP A 33 6.80 21.51 0.20
N PHE A 34 7.80 21.01 0.95
CA PHE A 34 7.73 19.85 1.82
C PHE A 34 8.35 20.18 3.19
N ALA A 35 7.89 21.27 3.80
CA ALA A 35 8.35 21.71 5.11
C ALA A 35 8.32 20.56 6.14
N GLY A 36 9.44 20.37 6.84
CA GLY A 36 9.61 19.32 7.84
C GLY A 36 9.93 17.93 7.29
N ILE A 37 10.13 17.77 5.98
CA ILE A 37 10.51 16.49 5.35
C ILE A 37 11.90 16.62 4.72
N THR A 38 12.75 15.63 4.98
CA THR A 38 14.02 15.41 4.29
C THR A 38 13.89 14.21 3.37
N PHE A 39 14.27 14.38 2.10
CA PHE A 39 14.37 13.28 1.15
C PHE A 39 15.81 12.79 1.04
N HIS A 40 16.03 11.49 1.26
CA HIS A 40 17.33 10.83 1.06
C HIS A 40 17.29 10.07 -0.25
N GLU A 41 17.87 10.66 -1.30
CA GLU A 41 17.92 10.06 -2.62
C GLU A 41 19.00 8.97 -2.66
N VAL A 42 18.60 7.75 -3.03
CA VAL A 42 19.49 6.58 -3.09
C VAL A 42 19.37 5.87 -4.44
N LEU A 43 20.44 5.20 -4.85
CA LEU A 43 20.41 4.28 -5.97
C LEU A 43 20.02 2.88 -5.49
N ALA A 44 18.85 2.40 -5.89
CA ALA A 44 18.42 1.03 -5.64
C ALA A 44 19.33 0.04 -6.38
N LYS A 45 19.70 -1.04 -5.68
CA LYS A 45 20.35 -2.21 -6.30
C LYS A 45 19.32 -3.19 -6.87
N SER A 46 18.09 -3.15 -6.35
CA SER A 46 16.96 -3.97 -6.78
C SER A 46 15.65 -3.21 -6.54
N ALA A 47 14.69 -3.39 -7.43
CA ALA A 47 13.35 -2.82 -7.32
C ALA A 47 12.35 -3.86 -6.76
N LEU A 48 12.43 -5.09 -7.24
CA LEU A 48 11.58 -6.21 -6.86
C LEU A 48 12.00 -6.83 -5.52
N ASN A 49 11.06 -6.87 -4.58
CA ASN A 49 11.27 -7.48 -3.26
C ASN A 49 10.43 -8.76 -3.16
N ARG A 50 11.09 -9.89 -2.94
CA ARG A 50 10.42 -11.16 -2.74
C ARG A 50 9.76 -11.21 -1.37
N VAL A 51 8.48 -11.56 -1.34
CA VAL A 51 7.76 -11.82 -0.10
C VAL A 51 8.22 -13.17 0.45
N PRO A 52 8.58 -13.28 1.76
CA PRO A 52 8.97 -14.55 2.35
C PRO A 52 7.90 -15.63 2.17
N GLY A 53 8.30 -16.87 1.86
CA GLY A 53 7.34 -17.96 1.55
C GLY A 53 6.40 -18.34 2.69
N ALA A 54 6.78 -18.06 3.94
CA ALA A 54 5.94 -18.26 5.13
C ALA A 54 4.86 -17.15 5.31
N SER A 55 4.86 -16.12 4.46
CA SER A 55 3.90 -15.03 4.52
C SER A 55 2.53 -15.47 4.02
N ALA A 56 1.47 -15.09 4.73
CA ALA A 56 0.09 -15.31 4.30
C ALA A 56 -0.40 -14.28 3.27
N MET A 57 0.48 -13.40 2.77
CA MET A 57 0.12 -12.42 1.76
C MET A 57 -0.18 -13.13 0.43
N PRO A 58 -1.20 -12.69 -0.31
CA PRO A 58 -1.62 -13.37 -1.53
C PRO A 58 -0.70 -13.12 -2.74
N PHE A 59 0.39 -12.38 -2.57
CA PHE A 59 1.33 -12.01 -3.63
C PHE A 59 2.78 -12.37 -3.23
N GLY A 60 3.59 -12.71 -4.24
CA GLY A 60 4.98 -13.14 -4.05
C GLY A 60 6.02 -12.03 -4.19
N TRP A 61 5.65 -10.88 -4.78
CA TRP A 61 6.58 -9.80 -5.09
C TRP A 61 6.00 -8.43 -4.80
N THR A 62 6.85 -7.48 -4.42
CA THR A 62 6.46 -6.10 -4.14
C THR A 62 7.47 -5.09 -4.66
N ILE A 63 7.02 -3.87 -4.94
CA ILE A 63 7.89 -2.71 -5.18
C ILE A 63 7.59 -1.66 -4.12
N ASN A 64 8.65 -1.12 -3.53
CA ASN A 64 8.60 0.01 -2.62
C ASN A 64 9.52 1.09 -3.19
N PRO A 65 8.98 2.08 -3.93
CA PRO A 65 9.76 3.20 -4.48
C PRO A 65 10.36 4.09 -3.39
N TYR A 66 9.67 4.12 -2.24
CA TYR A 66 10.02 4.89 -1.07
C TYR A 66 10.26 3.97 0.14
N ARG A 67 10.97 4.47 1.14
CA ARG A 67 10.91 3.99 2.53
C ARG A 67 10.61 5.20 3.43
N GLY A 68 9.69 5.02 4.38
CA GLY A 68 9.06 6.13 5.10
C GLY A 68 7.78 6.59 4.42
N CYS A 69 6.89 7.21 5.18
CA CYS A 69 5.62 7.67 4.63
C CYS A 69 5.10 8.93 5.32
N SER A 70 5.02 10.02 4.56
CA SER A 70 4.47 11.30 5.00
C SER A 70 2.97 11.30 5.33
N HIS A 71 2.28 10.16 5.14
CA HIS A 71 0.91 9.95 5.61
C HIS A 71 0.80 9.90 7.15
N ALA A 72 1.90 9.57 7.84
CA ALA A 72 2.01 9.64 9.30
C ALA A 72 0.92 8.88 10.07
N CYS A 73 0.41 7.76 9.53
CA CYS A 73 -0.64 6.99 10.20
C CYS A 73 -0.13 6.40 11.53
N VAL A 74 -0.81 6.67 12.64
CA VAL A 74 -0.37 6.27 14.00
C VAL A 74 -0.33 4.75 14.19
N TYR A 75 -1.04 3.99 13.34
CA TYR A 75 -1.10 2.52 13.37
C TYR A 75 -0.20 1.84 12.33
N CYS A 76 0.60 2.59 11.55
CA CYS A 76 1.31 2.05 10.39
C CYS A 76 2.36 0.99 10.78
N PHE A 77 2.16 -0.27 10.37
CA PHE A 77 3.09 -1.36 10.68
C PHE A 77 4.49 -1.20 10.06
N ALA A 78 4.63 -0.38 9.02
CA ALA A 78 5.88 -0.18 8.29
C ALA A 78 6.88 0.73 9.01
N ARG A 79 6.43 1.40 10.08
CA ARG A 79 7.23 2.29 10.93
C ARG A 79 8.55 1.67 11.41
N SER A 80 8.54 0.38 11.77
CA SER A 80 9.75 -0.32 12.21
C SER A 80 10.81 -0.49 11.12
N THR A 81 10.48 -0.25 9.84
CA THR A 81 11.48 -0.38 8.76
C THR A 81 12.55 0.72 8.77
N HIS A 82 12.31 1.81 9.51
CA HIS A 82 13.29 2.87 9.75
C HIS A 82 14.34 2.49 10.79
N GLU A 83 14.02 1.58 11.72
CA GLU A 83 14.97 1.12 12.75
C GLU A 83 16.17 0.39 12.12
N TYR A 84 16.00 -0.22 10.93
CA TYR A 84 17.11 -0.80 10.15
C TYR A 84 18.11 0.23 9.60
N LEU A 85 17.79 1.53 9.69
CA LEU A 85 18.62 2.64 9.25
C LEU A 85 19.13 3.48 10.43
N ASP A 86 19.03 2.95 11.65
CA ASP A 86 19.29 3.68 12.90
C ASP A 86 18.45 4.97 13.04
N LEU A 87 17.23 4.96 12.48
CA LEU A 87 16.22 6.03 12.58
C LEU A 87 15.07 5.60 13.49
N ASP A 88 14.36 6.57 14.07
CA ASP A 88 13.21 6.26 14.94
C ASP A 88 11.95 5.81 14.15
N SER A 89 11.13 4.93 14.74
CA SER A 89 9.91 4.42 14.09
C SER A 89 8.69 5.36 14.19
N GLY A 90 8.85 6.52 14.82
CA GLY A 90 7.85 7.59 14.89
C GLY A 90 8.14 8.71 13.92
N ARG A 91 8.79 9.77 14.42
CA ARG A 91 8.94 11.04 13.70
C ARG A 91 9.84 10.91 12.49
N ASP A 92 10.92 10.14 12.59
CA ASP A 92 11.81 9.91 11.45
C ASP A 92 11.11 9.13 10.34
N PHE A 93 10.24 8.17 10.64
CA PHE A 93 9.45 7.48 9.61
C PHE A 93 8.56 8.44 8.80
N ASP A 94 8.05 9.47 9.47
CA ASP A 94 7.13 10.45 8.88
C ASP A 94 7.86 11.55 8.09
N SER A 95 9.13 11.82 8.43
CA SER A 95 9.90 12.99 7.95
C SER A 95 11.20 12.67 7.19
N GLN A 96 11.85 11.54 7.43
CA GLN A 96 13.06 11.10 6.72
C GLN A 96 12.69 10.09 5.63
N ILE A 97 12.41 10.56 4.42
CA ILE A 97 11.90 9.71 3.33
C ILE A 97 13.04 9.28 2.43
N ILE A 98 13.30 7.98 2.36
CA ILE A 98 14.28 7.41 1.44
C ILE A 98 13.62 7.24 0.08
N VAL A 99 14.26 7.75 -0.96
CA VAL A 99 13.73 7.78 -2.33
C VAL A 99 14.66 7.02 -3.26
N LYS A 100 14.16 5.95 -3.89
CA LYS A 100 14.92 5.15 -4.86
C LYS A 100 14.83 5.79 -6.24
N VAL A 101 15.70 6.75 -6.54
CA VAL A 101 15.57 7.61 -7.73
C VAL A 101 15.70 6.87 -9.06
N ASN A 102 16.41 5.75 -9.09
CA ASN A 102 16.60 4.90 -10.28
C ASN A 102 15.68 3.66 -10.31
N VAL A 103 14.62 3.62 -9.49
CA VAL A 103 13.81 2.40 -9.31
C VAL A 103 13.19 1.90 -10.62
N ALA A 104 12.76 2.78 -11.52
CA ALA A 104 12.15 2.40 -12.80
C ALA A 104 13.17 1.74 -13.74
N GLU A 105 14.40 2.26 -13.80
CA GLU A 105 15.48 1.71 -14.63
C GLU A 105 15.90 0.32 -14.14
N VAL A 106 16.06 0.18 -12.82
CA VAL A 106 16.40 -1.10 -12.18
C VAL A 106 15.28 -2.12 -12.42
N LEU A 107 14.02 -1.69 -12.25
CA LEU A 107 12.86 -2.54 -12.47
C LEU A 107 12.79 -3.04 -13.92
N ALA A 108 12.92 -2.16 -14.91
CA ALA A 108 12.90 -2.55 -16.32
C ALA A 108 13.98 -3.59 -16.63
N LYS A 109 15.19 -3.43 -16.09
CA LYS A 109 16.28 -4.41 -16.22
C LYS A 109 15.99 -5.74 -15.52
N GLU A 110 15.34 -5.71 -14.36
CA GLU A 110 14.98 -6.94 -13.64
C GLU A 110 13.87 -7.72 -14.37
N LEU A 111 12.87 -7.01 -14.89
CA LEU A 111 11.74 -7.59 -15.62
C LEU A 111 12.12 -8.12 -17.01
N SER A 112 13.15 -7.55 -17.65
CA SER A 112 13.64 -8.02 -18.96
C SER A 112 14.47 -9.30 -18.91
N ARG A 113 14.73 -9.84 -17.70
CA ARG A 113 15.54 -11.06 -17.55
C ARG A 113 14.72 -12.26 -18.06
N PRO A 114 15.31 -13.19 -18.84
CA PRO A 114 14.62 -14.41 -19.27
C PRO A 114 14.12 -15.28 -18.11
N SER A 115 14.72 -15.13 -16.92
CA SER A 115 14.32 -15.83 -15.70
C SER A 115 13.07 -15.24 -15.03
N TRP A 116 12.57 -14.09 -15.47
CA TRP A 116 11.41 -13.44 -14.88
C TRP A 116 10.12 -14.10 -15.37
N GLY A 117 9.42 -14.80 -14.47
CA GLY A 117 8.19 -15.54 -14.78
C GLY A 117 6.91 -14.71 -14.80
N ALA A 118 7.00 -13.38 -15.02
CA ALA A 118 5.85 -12.46 -15.00
C ALA A 118 4.97 -12.59 -13.72
N HIS A 119 5.61 -12.86 -12.58
CA HIS A 119 4.90 -12.99 -11.31
C HIS A 119 4.28 -11.65 -10.90
N PRO A 120 3.04 -11.64 -10.40
CA PRO A 120 2.41 -10.39 -10.07
C PRO A 120 3.05 -9.64 -8.91
N VAL A 121 2.99 -8.32 -9.03
CA VAL A 121 3.69 -7.39 -8.15
C VAL A 121 2.71 -6.50 -7.40
N ALA A 122 2.87 -6.38 -6.09
CA ALA A 122 2.06 -5.50 -5.26
C ALA A 122 2.80 -4.22 -4.85
N LEU A 123 2.16 -3.08 -5.04
CA LEU A 123 2.58 -1.77 -4.56
C LEU A 123 1.64 -1.29 -3.44
N GLY A 124 2.13 -0.45 -2.54
CA GLY A 124 1.32 0.00 -1.39
C GLY A 124 1.39 -0.90 -0.17
N THR A 125 2.42 -1.76 -0.10
CA THR A 125 2.53 -2.76 0.96
C THR A 125 3.24 -2.22 2.20
N ASN A 126 4.46 -1.70 2.05
CA ASN A 126 5.23 -1.13 3.17
C ASN A 126 5.29 0.41 3.13
N THR A 127 5.12 1.00 1.95
CA THR A 127 5.01 2.46 1.79
C THR A 127 3.92 2.78 0.80
N ASP A 128 3.44 4.02 0.84
CA ASP A 128 2.46 4.47 -0.12
C ASP A 128 3.15 4.99 -1.40
N PRO A 129 2.83 4.42 -2.58
CA PRO A 129 3.42 4.84 -3.85
C PRO A 129 2.99 6.24 -4.29
N TYR A 130 1.86 6.74 -3.79
CA TYR A 130 1.26 8.04 -4.12
C TYR A 130 1.22 9.00 -2.94
N GLN A 131 2.10 8.80 -1.95
CA GLN A 131 2.34 9.83 -0.93
C GLN A 131 2.85 11.12 -1.56
N ARG A 132 2.87 12.22 -0.79
CA ARG A 132 3.25 13.56 -1.28
C ARG A 132 4.57 13.58 -2.07
N ALA A 133 5.56 12.78 -1.68
CA ALA A 133 6.85 12.65 -2.36
C ALA A 133 6.70 12.36 -3.87
N GLU A 134 5.69 11.59 -4.26
CA GLU A 134 5.43 11.24 -5.66
C GLU A 134 5.03 12.45 -6.53
N GLY A 135 4.56 13.54 -5.93
CA GLY A 135 4.31 14.80 -6.63
C GLY A 135 5.59 15.45 -7.15
N ARG A 136 6.71 15.23 -6.45
CA ARG A 136 8.04 15.72 -6.80
C ARG A 136 8.79 14.74 -7.69
N TYR A 137 8.90 13.48 -7.26
CA TYR A 137 9.79 12.51 -7.88
C TYR A 137 9.21 11.82 -9.11
N ARG A 138 7.87 11.71 -9.20
CA ARG A 138 7.17 11.12 -10.34
C ARG A 138 7.73 9.76 -10.75
N LEU A 139 7.96 8.85 -9.80
CA LEU A 139 8.54 7.54 -10.06
C LEU A 139 7.52 6.56 -10.64
N MET A 140 6.23 6.75 -10.32
CA MET A 140 5.18 5.80 -10.67
C MET A 140 4.95 5.62 -12.17
N PRO A 141 4.97 6.67 -13.03
CA PRO A 141 4.81 6.49 -14.47
C PRO A 141 5.82 5.50 -15.08
N GLY A 142 7.10 5.60 -14.70
CA GLY A 142 8.15 4.69 -15.17
C GLY A 142 7.97 3.26 -14.63
N ILE A 143 7.48 3.11 -13.40
CA ILE A 143 7.19 1.80 -12.81
C ILE A 143 6.00 1.13 -13.50
N ILE A 144 4.93 1.89 -13.77
CA ILE A 144 3.73 1.40 -14.47
C ILE A 144 4.12 0.95 -15.88
N ALA A 145 4.87 1.77 -16.62
CA ALA A 145 5.34 1.43 -17.95
C ALA A 145 6.18 0.13 -17.95
N ALA A 146 7.17 0.01 -17.07
CA ALA A 146 8.00 -1.18 -16.99
C ALA A 146 7.20 -2.46 -16.67
N LEU A 147 6.20 -2.38 -15.79
CA LEU A 147 5.31 -3.50 -15.48
C LEU A 147 4.43 -3.87 -16.68
N ALA A 148 3.82 -2.87 -17.33
CA ALA A 148 2.97 -3.08 -18.51
C ALA A 148 3.76 -3.67 -19.69
N ASP A 149 4.91 -3.09 -20.04
CA ASP A 149 5.75 -3.51 -21.16
C ASP A 149 6.28 -4.94 -20.98
N SER A 150 6.48 -5.38 -19.74
CA SER A 150 6.93 -6.75 -19.43
C SER A 150 5.80 -7.79 -19.35
N GLY A 151 4.54 -7.38 -19.50
CA GLY A 151 3.39 -8.28 -19.29
C GLY A 151 3.13 -8.63 -17.81
N THR A 152 3.75 -7.92 -16.87
CA THR A 152 3.70 -8.25 -15.44
C THR A 152 2.48 -7.63 -14.78
N ALA A 153 1.50 -8.45 -14.43
CA ALA A 153 0.32 -8.02 -13.68
C ALA A 153 0.70 -7.34 -12.35
N PHE A 154 -0.06 -6.33 -11.94
CA PHE A 154 0.23 -5.63 -10.68
C PHE A 154 -1.00 -5.09 -9.96
N SER A 155 -0.80 -4.79 -8.68
CA SER A 155 -1.80 -4.13 -7.84
C SER A 155 -1.25 -2.89 -7.16
N ILE A 156 -2.08 -1.87 -7.00
CA ILE A 156 -1.76 -0.64 -6.29
C ILE A 156 -2.75 -0.45 -5.14
N LEU A 157 -2.24 -0.45 -3.91
CA LEU A 157 -2.96 0.04 -2.73
C LEU A 157 -2.41 1.42 -2.35
N THR A 158 -3.28 2.40 -2.11
CA THR A 158 -2.84 3.74 -1.70
C THR A 158 -3.88 4.46 -0.85
N LYS A 159 -3.46 5.44 -0.07
CA LYS A 159 -4.28 6.49 0.54
C LYS A 159 -4.16 7.83 -0.20
N GLY A 160 -3.20 7.95 -1.12
CA GLY A 160 -2.85 9.17 -1.82
C GLY A 160 -3.76 9.46 -3.01
N THR A 161 -4.20 10.71 -3.11
CA THR A 161 -5.06 11.19 -4.22
C THR A 161 -4.26 11.53 -5.48
N LEU A 162 -2.92 11.55 -5.41
CA LEU A 162 -2.05 11.72 -6.57
C LEU A 162 -2.20 10.59 -7.59
N LEU A 163 -2.76 9.44 -7.20
CA LEU A 163 -3.18 8.37 -8.11
C LEU A 163 -3.97 8.91 -9.31
N ARG A 164 -4.82 9.94 -9.11
CA ARG A 164 -5.63 10.55 -10.18
C ARG A 164 -4.81 11.02 -11.38
N ARG A 165 -3.58 11.48 -11.16
CA ARG A 165 -2.66 11.91 -12.23
C ARG A 165 -2.36 10.79 -13.21
N ASP A 166 -2.22 9.57 -12.71
CA ASP A 166 -1.75 8.42 -13.47
C ASP A 166 -2.90 7.47 -13.88
N LEU A 167 -4.16 7.79 -13.55
CA LEU A 167 -5.30 6.95 -13.95
C LEU A 167 -5.40 6.73 -15.47
N PRO A 168 -5.15 7.72 -16.36
CA PRO A 168 -5.12 7.45 -17.80
C PRO A 168 -4.07 6.40 -18.19
N LEU A 169 -2.86 6.49 -17.63
CA LEU A 169 -1.78 5.52 -17.85
C LEU A 169 -2.15 4.14 -17.30
N LEU A 170 -2.82 4.08 -16.14
CA LEU A 170 -3.31 2.82 -15.57
C LEU A 170 -4.43 2.21 -16.41
N ALA A 171 -5.28 3.01 -17.04
CA ALA A 171 -6.32 2.55 -17.96
C ALA A 171 -5.70 1.94 -19.23
N GLU A 172 -4.66 2.57 -19.79
CA GLU A 172 -3.88 2.00 -20.90
C GLU A 172 -3.22 0.67 -20.50
N ALA A 173 -2.55 0.62 -19.34
CA ALA A 173 -1.93 -0.60 -18.85
C ALA A 173 -2.97 -1.72 -18.61
N ALA A 174 -4.15 -1.39 -18.08
CA ALA A 174 -5.23 -2.33 -17.82
C ALA A 174 -5.83 -2.95 -19.09
N ALA A 175 -5.62 -2.34 -20.26
CA ALA A 175 -6.00 -2.91 -21.55
C ALA A 175 -5.03 -4.02 -22.01
N LEU A 176 -3.80 -4.05 -21.46
CA LEU A 176 -2.75 -4.99 -21.84
C LEU A 176 -2.57 -6.10 -20.81
N ILE A 177 -2.65 -5.76 -19.52
CA ILE A 177 -2.36 -6.65 -18.40
C ILE A 177 -3.38 -6.49 -17.26
N PRO A 178 -3.52 -7.49 -16.38
CA PRO A 178 -4.31 -7.31 -15.16
C PRO A 178 -3.71 -6.22 -14.26
N VAL A 179 -4.52 -5.20 -13.97
CA VAL A 179 -4.21 -4.11 -13.03
C VAL A 179 -5.33 -4.03 -11.99
N ASP A 180 -4.96 -4.19 -10.71
CA ASP A 180 -5.88 -4.09 -9.58
C ASP A 180 -5.65 -2.79 -8.80
N LEU A 181 -6.69 -1.96 -8.66
CA LEU A 181 -6.60 -0.73 -7.88
C LEU A 181 -7.37 -0.84 -6.56
N ALA A 182 -6.76 -0.31 -5.50
CA ALA A 182 -7.39 -0.20 -4.20
C ALA A 182 -7.08 1.13 -3.51
N MET A 183 -8.11 1.73 -2.92
CA MET A 183 -7.99 2.90 -2.06
C MET A 183 -8.19 2.50 -0.59
N SER A 184 -7.25 2.86 0.27
CA SER A 184 -7.38 2.63 1.72
C SER A 184 -8.14 3.79 2.35
N ILE A 185 -9.34 3.49 2.83
CA ILE A 185 -10.24 4.43 3.52
C ILE A 185 -10.74 3.72 4.77
N ALA A 186 -10.08 3.98 5.90
CA ALA A 186 -10.34 3.27 7.14
C ALA A 186 -11.37 3.98 8.04
N ILE A 187 -11.47 5.31 7.95
CA ILE A 187 -12.19 6.15 8.92
C ILE A 187 -13.08 7.13 8.17
N PHE A 188 -14.38 7.10 8.46
CA PHE A 188 -15.41 7.95 7.84
C PHE A 188 -15.90 9.08 8.77
N ASP A 189 -15.10 9.37 9.79
CA ASP A 189 -15.21 10.52 10.67
C ASP A 189 -13.97 11.39 10.43
N ASP A 190 -14.17 12.60 9.88
CA ASP A 190 -13.06 13.47 9.48
C ASP A 190 -12.21 13.93 10.69
N ALA A 191 -12.83 14.19 11.84
CA ALA A 191 -12.10 14.60 13.04
C ALA A 191 -11.21 13.47 13.55
N LEU A 192 -11.77 12.25 13.63
CA LEU A 192 -10.98 11.08 14.01
C LEU A 192 -9.88 10.80 12.97
N GLN A 193 -10.20 10.86 11.68
CA GLN A 193 -9.25 10.63 10.59
C GLN A 193 -8.06 11.59 10.67
N GLN A 194 -8.28 12.88 10.93
CA GLN A 194 -7.20 13.85 11.05
C GLN A 194 -6.26 13.58 12.23
N THR A 195 -6.76 12.96 13.30
CA THR A 195 -5.90 12.57 14.44
C THR A 195 -5.15 11.25 14.22
N VAL A 196 -5.74 10.32 13.45
CA VAL A 196 -5.17 8.97 13.24
C VAL A 196 -4.29 8.90 11.98
N GLU A 197 -4.64 9.64 10.94
CA GLU A 197 -4.02 9.64 9.62
C GLU A 197 -3.71 11.08 9.13
N PRO A 198 -3.02 11.91 9.94
CA PRO A 198 -2.92 13.37 9.74
C PRO A 198 -2.30 13.78 8.39
N GLY A 199 -1.41 12.97 7.83
CA GLY A 199 -0.76 13.27 6.56
C GLY A 199 -1.54 12.81 5.33
N THR A 200 -2.68 12.13 5.51
CA THR A 200 -3.47 11.56 4.41
C THR A 200 -4.54 12.53 3.92
N PRO A 201 -4.91 12.47 2.63
CA PRO A 201 -6.07 13.20 2.12
C PRO A 201 -7.36 12.82 2.85
N THR A 202 -8.31 13.76 2.91
CA THR A 202 -9.61 13.55 3.54
C THR A 202 -10.34 12.34 2.96
N THR A 203 -11.29 11.79 3.71
CA THR A 203 -12.12 10.68 3.25
C THR A 203 -12.89 11.03 1.98
N SER A 204 -13.46 12.23 1.90
CA SER A 204 -14.10 12.73 0.68
C SER A 204 -13.15 12.78 -0.53
N ALA A 205 -11.92 13.24 -0.35
CA ALA A 205 -10.94 13.30 -1.44
C ALA A 205 -10.49 11.92 -1.91
N ARG A 206 -10.39 10.94 -1.00
CA ARG A 206 -10.11 9.54 -1.33
C ARG A 206 -11.29 8.89 -2.06
N LEU A 207 -12.52 9.11 -1.63
CA LEU A 207 -13.72 8.66 -2.35
C LEU A 207 -13.81 9.27 -3.75
N ALA A 208 -13.50 10.56 -3.92
CA ALA A 208 -13.44 11.18 -5.25
C ALA A 208 -12.37 10.55 -6.17
N THR A 209 -11.30 9.99 -5.59
CA THR A 209 -10.31 9.22 -6.37
C THR A 209 -10.85 7.87 -6.81
N VAL A 210 -11.68 7.23 -5.98
CA VAL A 210 -12.42 6.02 -6.38
C VAL A 210 -13.34 6.35 -7.56
N THR A 211 -14.14 7.41 -7.45
CA THR A 211 -15.03 7.85 -8.54
C THR A 211 -14.25 8.12 -9.83
N ALA A 212 -13.16 8.86 -9.78
CA ALA A 212 -12.33 9.14 -10.96
C ALA A 212 -11.76 7.85 -11.61
N ALA A 213 -11.37 6.85 -10.81
CA ALA A 213 -10.94 5.56 -11.36
C ALA A 213 -12.08 4.84 -12.08
N ARG A 214 -13.29 4.87 -11.50
CA ARG A 214 -14.49 4.25 -12.08
C ARG A 214 -14.95 4.93 -13.36
N GLU A 215 -14.84 6.26 -13.46
CA GLU A 215 -15.15 7.02 -14.67
C GLU A 215 -14.28 6.62 -15.86
N LEU A 216 -13.06 6.12 -15.59
CA LEU A 216 -12.16 5.56 -16.60
C LEU A 216 -12.33 4.03 -16.79
N GLY A 217 -13.38 3.44 -16.22
CA GLY A 217 -13.69 2.01 -16.34
C GLY A 217 -12.84 1.08 -15.47
N LEU A 218 -11.89 1.62 -14.67
CA LEU A 218 -11.01 0.81 -13.82
C LEU A 218 -11.74 0.34 -12.58
N GLU A 219 -11.73 -0.97 -12.30
CA GLU A 219 -12.28 -1.50 -11.06
C GLU A 219 -11.45 -0.98 -9.87
N CYS A 220 -12.11 -0.55 -8.79
CA CYS A 220 -11.45 0.00 -7.62
C CYS A 220 -12.07 -0.52 -6.34
N SER A 221 -11.28 -1.24 -5.54
CA SER A 221 -11.69 -1.74 -4.23
C SER A 221 -11.39 -0.73 -3.12
N VAL A 222 -12.13 -0.78 -2.02
CA VAL A 222 -11.82 0.00 -0.82
C VAL A 222 -11.36 -0.90 0.32
N PHE A 223 -10.23 -0.56 0.92
CA PHE A 223 -9.68 -1.26 2.08
C PHE A 223 -10.05 -0.48 3.35
N MET A 224 -11.06 -0.98 4.07
CA MET A 224 -11.43 -0.55 5.42
C MET A 224 -10.52 -1.24 6.44
N MET A 225 -9.24 -0.88 6.39
CA MET A 225 -8.17 -1.48 7.18
C MET A 225 -7.27 -0.38 7.71
N PRO A 226 -7.27 -0.09 9.03
CA PRO A 226 -7.91 -0.87 10.09
C PRO A 226 -9.35 -0.42 10.41
N ILE A 227 -10.20 -1.36 10.82
CA ILE A 227 -11.33 -1.07 11.71
C ILE A 227 -10.78 -0.97 13.13
N LEU A 228 -10.95 0.21 13.75
CA LEU A 228 -10.54 0.55 15.11
C LEU A 228 -11.63 0.15 16.14
N PRO A 229 -11.32 -0.76 17.10
CA PRO A 229 -12.25 -1.15 18.16
C PRO A 229 -12.82 0.03 18.94
N HIS A 230 -14.12 0.02 19.24
CA HIS A 230 -14.85 1.08 19.95
C HIS A 230 -14.87 2.47 19.27
N LEU A 231 -14.21 2.63 18.12
CA LEU A 231 -14.09 3.91 17.41
C LEU A 231 -14.82 3.88 16.07
N THR A 232 -14.69 2.79 15.32
CA THR A 232 -15.20 2.66 13.94
C THR A 232 -15.91 1.33 13.69
N ASP A 233 -16.19 0.58 14.76
CA ASP A 233 -16.75 -0.77 14.72
C ASP A 233 -18.24 -0.84 15.10
N THR A 234 -18.91 0.30 15.29
CA THR A 234 -20.36 0.35 15.49
C THR A 234 -21.09 -0.01 14.19
N ARG A 235 -22.30 -0.56 14.30
CA ARG A 235 -23.07 -0.96 13.11
C ARG A 235 -23.35 0.25 12.22
N ASP A 236 -23.77 1.36 12.81
CA ASP A 236 -24.16 2.57 12.07
C ASP A 236 -22.96 3.22 11.37
N HIS A 237 -21.79 3.24 12.03
CA HIS A 237 -20.55 3.74 11.39
C HIS A 237 -20.19 2.87 10.17
N LEU A 238 -20.20 1.55 10.33
CA LEU A 238 -19.88 0.63 9.24
C LEU A 238 -20.88 0.73 8.08
N ASP A 239 -22.18 0.82 8.38
CA ASP A 239 -23.22 0.92 7.36
C ASP A 239 -23.13 2.24 6.58
N SER A 240 -22.94 3.37 7.29
CA SER A 240 -22.71 4.68 6.69
C SER A 240 -21.46 4.72 5.82
N ALA A 241 -20.35 4.14 6.30
CA ALA A 241 -19.11 4.02 5.53
C ALA A 241 -19.32 3.23 4.23
N LEU A 242 -19.98 2.07 4.31
CA LEU A 242 -20.26 1.23 3.15
C LEU A 242 -21.19 1.92 2.14
N ALA A 243 -22.20 2.67 2.61
CA ALA A 243 -23.06 3.47 1.75
C ALA A 243 -22.27 4.52 0.97
N GLN A 244 -21.36 5.26 1.63
CA GLN A 244 -20.49 6.24 0.98
C GLN A 244 -19.51 5.60 -0.02
N ILE A 245 -18.93 4.45 0.34
CA ILE A 245 -18.06 3.67 -0.55
C ILE A 245 -18.81 3.23 -1.80
N ARG A 246 -20.04 2.72 -1.65
CA ARG A 246 -20.89 2.32 -2.77
C ARG A 246 -21.26 3.51 -3.64
N ALA A 247 -21.61 4.65 -3.04
CA ALA A 247 -21.94 5.87 -3.77
C ALA A 247 -20.77 6.40 -4.61
N ALA A 248 -19.53 6.22 -4.14
CA ALA A 248 -18.33 6.58 -4.90
C ALA A 248 -18.05 5.64 -6.10
N GLY A 249 -18.77 4.52 -6.22
CA GLY A 249 -18.66 3.55 -7.31
C GLY A 249 -17.66 2.41 -7.05
N ALA A 250 -17.17 2.25 -5.82
CA ALA A 250 -16.28 1.14 -5.46
C ALA A 250 -16.88 -0.23 -5.83
N THR A 251 -16.01 -1.17 -6.18
CA THR A 251 -16.40 -2.46 -6.74
C THR A 251 -16.37 -3.58 -5.72
N SER A 252 -15.54 -3.46 -4.68
CA SER A 252 -15.57 -4.34 -3.52
C SER A 252 -14.98 -3.67 -2.28
N VAL A 253 -15.25 -4.26 -1.11
CA VAL A 253 -14.63 -3.86 0.16
C VAL A 253 -13.88 -5.02 0.79
N LEU A 254 -12.67 -4.73 1.25
CA LEU A 254 -11.90 -5.58 2.15
C LEU A 254 -11.79 -4.88 3.51
N TYR A 255 -11.87 -5.65 4.60
CA TYR A 255 -11.74 -5.13 5.95
C TYR A 255 -10.87 -6.02 6.84
N SER A 256 -10.29 -5.40 7.86
CA SER A 256 -9.55 -6.08 8.92
C SER A 256 -9.58 -5.21 10.16
N ALA A 257 -9.65 -5.86 11.32
CA ALA A 257 -9.40 -5.20 12.59
C ALA A 257 -7.97 -4.62 12.62
N LEU A 258 -7.77 -3.60 13.46
CA LEU A 258 -6.47 -3.04 13.80
C LEU A 258 -5.46 -4.12 14.19
N HIS A 259 -4.25 -3.97 13.64
CA HIS A 259 -3.10 -4.85 13.86
C HIS A 259 -1.94 -4.02 14.41
N LEU A 260 -1.52 -4.30 15.64
CA LEU A 260 -0.51 -3.54 16.37
C LEU A 260 0.76 -4.37 16.56
N ARG A 261 1.63 -4.38 15.53
CA ARG A 261 2.95 -5.03 15.64
C ARG A 261 3.80 -4.41 16.77
N PRO A 262 4.76 -5.16 17.33
CA PRO A 262 5.81 -4.58 18.18
C PRO A 262 6.45 -3.34 17.53
N GLY A 263 6.84 -2.37 18.34
CA GLY A 263 7.25 -1.02 17.91
C GLY A 263 6.06 -0.09 17.68
N VAL A 264 5.15 -0.47 16.77
CA VAL A 264 3.99 0.37 16.38
C VAL A 264 2.93 0.45 17.47
N LYS A 265 2.76 -0.62 18.26
CA LYS A 265 1.84 -0.62 19.41
C LYS A 265 2.12 0.54 20.37
N ALA A 266 3.38 0.86 20.66
CA ALA A 266 3.72 1.95 21.58
C ALA A 266 3.26 3.31 21.03
N TRP A 267 3.52 3.57 19.75
CA TRP A 267 3.08 4.78 19.06
C TRP A 267 1.55 4.93 19.04
N PHE A 268 0.84 3.85 18.72
CA PHE A 268 -0.62 3.85 18.74
C PHE A 268 -1.16 4.11 20.16
N MET A 269 -0.58 3.47 21.19
CA MET A 269 -1.01 3.67 22.58
C MET A 269 -0.72 5.08 23.09
N GLN A 270 0.40 5.69 22.68
CA GLN A 270 0.69 7.09 23.02
C GLN A 270 -0.35 8.05 22.42
N TRP A 271 -0.73 7.84 21.15
CA TRP A 271 -1.83 8.58 20.54
C TRP A 271 -3.15 8.35 21.31
N LEU A 272 -3.46 7.09 21.64
CA LEU A 272 -4.69 6.74 22.34
C LEU A 272 -4.76 7.39 23.74
N GLU A 273 -3.66 7.40 24.49
CA GLU A 273 -3.57 8.03 25.81
C GLU A 273 -3.82 9.54 25.76
N GLY A 274 -3.36 10.22 24.71
CA GLY A 274 -3.60 11.65 24.53
C GLY A 274 -4.99 11.98 23.97
N ALA A 275 -5.47 11.21 23.00
CA ALA A 275 -6.68 11.53 22.24
C ALA A 275 -7.95 10.91 22.83
N ARG A 276 -7.87 9.67 23.36
CA ARG A 276 -8.99 8.84 23.81
C ARG A 276 -8.62 8.05 25.09
N PRO A 277 -8.23 8.74 26.19
CA PRO A 277 -7.73 8.10 27.41
C PRO A 277 -8.72 7.08 28.00
N GLU A 278 -10.02 7.28 27.80
CA GLU A 278 -11.08 6.40 28.28
C GLU A 278 -11.10 5.01 27.62
N LEU A 279 -10.43 4.84 26.47
CA LEU A 279 -10.33 3.58 25.73
C LEU A 279 -9.03 2.81 26.01
N VAL A 280 -8.09 3.41 26.74
CA VAL A 280 -6.78 2.80 27.02
C VAL A 280 -6.89 1.44 27.71
N PRO A 281 -7.72 1.25 28.76
CA PRO A 281 -7.87 -0.06 29.40
C PRO A 281 -8.32 -1.16 28.42
N GLN A 282 -9.33 -0.87 27.58
CA GLN A 282 -9.92 -1.80 26.63
C GLN A 282 -8.91 -2.20 25.56
N TYR A 283 -8.11 -1.26 25.04
CA TYR A 283 -7.07 -1.55 24.07
C TYR A 283 -5.90 -2.34 24.68
N ARG A 284 -5.52 -2.06 25.93
CA ARG A 284 -4.51 -2.84 26.64
C ARG A 284 -4.94 -4.30 26.78
N GLU A 285 -6.19 -4.54 27.11
CA GLU A 285 -6.77 -5.88 27.19
C GLU A 285 -6.84 -6.57 25.81
N LEU A 286 -7.43 -5.91 24.81
CA LEU A 286 -7.59 -6.46 23.46
C LEU A 286 -6.26 -6.89 22.82
N TYR A 287 -5.19 -6.14 23.07
CA TYR A 287 -3.87 -6.38 22.47
C TYR A 287 -2.84 -6.92 23.47
N ALA A 288 -3.27 -7.46 24.62
CA ALA A 288 -2.36 -8.01 25.64
C ALA A 288 -1.56 -9.21 25.11
N ALA A 289 -2.24 -10.14 24.42
CA ALA A 289 -1.66 -11.42 24.00
C ALA A 289 -0.86 -11.36 22.68
N GLY A 290 -0.92 -10.25 21.94
CA GLY A 290 -0.24 -10.15 20.66
C GLY A 290 -0.72 -9.01 19.77
N PRO A 291 -0.24 -8.96 18.52
CA PRO A 291 -0.48 -7.84 17.62
C PRO A 291 -1.86 -7.87 16.95
N TYR A 292 -2.49 -9.04 16.89
CA TYR A 292 -3.82 -9.20 16.31
C TYR A 292 -4.90 -9.02 17.36
N ALA A 293 -6.01 -8.39 16.97
CA ALA A 293 -7.23 -8.44 17.77
C ALA A 293 -7.66 -9.90 18.04
N PRO A 294 -8.24 -10.21 19.22
CA PRO A 294 -8.57 -11.57 19.60
C PRO A 294 -9.49 -12.25 18.58
N LYS A 295 -9.40 -13.57 18.46
CA LYS A 295 -10.22 -14.34 17.50
C LYS A 295 -11.73 -14.11 17.71
N GLY A 296 -12.15 -13.95 18.96
CA GLY A 296 -13.54 -13.60 19.31
C GLY A 296 -13.97 -12.26 18.72
N TYR A 297 -13.19 -11.20 18.94
CA TYR A 297 -13.44 -9.88 18.36
C TYR A 297 -13.49 -9.92 16.83
N ARG A 298 -12.53 -10.60 16.18
CA ARG A 298 -12.52 -10.72 14.71
C ARG A 298 -13.73 -11.45 14.17
N ARG A 299 -14.20 -12.52 14.84
CA ARG A 299 -15.44 -13.24 14.49
C ARG A 299 -16.67 -12.35 14.65
N TRP A 300 -16.76 -11.61 15.75
CA TRP A 300 -17.85 -10.66 16.00
C TRP A 300 -17.88 -9.55 14.95
N LEU A 301 -16.72 -8.96 14.62
CA LEU A 301 -16.62 -7.94 13.59
C LEU A 301 -17.06 -8.49 12.23
N ALA A 302 -16.62 -9.69 11.87
CA ALA A 302 -17.01 -10.35 10.63
C ALA A 302 -18.53 -10.59 10.56
N ALA A 303 -19.13 -11.11 11.64
CA ALA A 303 -20.58 -11.31 11.73
C ALA A 303 -21.37 -10.00 11.61
N LYS A 304 -20.79 -8.88 12.06
CA LYS A 304 -21.40 -7.56 11.95
C LYS A 304 -21.29 -6.96 10.54
N ILE A 305 -20.10 -6.96 9.95
CA ILE A 305 -19.83 -6.20 8.71
C ILE A 305 -20.17 -6.98 7.43
N ALA A 306 -20.06 -8.32 7.44
CA ALA A 306 -20.30 -9.10 6.23
C ALA A 306 -21.72 -8.96 5.67
N PRO A 307 -22.80 -8.96 6.48
CA PRO A 307 -24.16 -8.71 5.98
C PRO A 307 -24.32 -7.30 5.39
N LEU A 308 -23.62 -6.30 5.94
CA LEU A 308 -23.66 -4.93 5.42
C LEU A 308 -22.95 -4.83 4.06
N ILE A 309 -21.77 -5.44 3.93
CA ILE A 309 -21.05 -5.49 2.64
C ILE A 309 -21.93 -6.11 1.55
N ARG A 310 -22.65 -7.19 1.87
CA ARG A 310 -23.63 -7.81 0.97
C ARG A 310 -24.79 -6.87 0.63
N ALA A 311 -25.38 -6.23 1.64
CA ALA A 311 -26.50 -5.31 1.44
C ALA A 311 -26.15 -4.13 0.51
N HIS A 312 -24.89 -3.66 0.55
CA HIS A 312 -24.38 -2.61 -0.32
C HIS A 312 -23.83 -3.12 -1.67
N GLY A 313 -23.85 -4.43 -1.92
CA GLY A 313 -23.33 -5.03 -3.15
C GLY A 313 -21.81 -4.86 -3.34
N LEU A 314 -21.07 -4.81 -2.23
CA LEU A 314 -19.61 -4.60 -2.18
C LEU A 314 -18.84 -5.90 -1.90
N GLU A 315 -19.49 -7.05 -2.08
CA GLU A 315 -18.82 -8.35 -1.97
C GLU A 315 -17.75 -8.52 -3.05
N ARG A 316 -16.67 -9.21 -2.69
CA ARG A 316 -15.56 -9.48 -3.59
C ARG A 316 -16.00 -10.45 -4.69
N GLY A 317 -15.84 -10.07 -5.96
CA GLY A 317 -15.90 -11.00 -7.10
C GLY A 317 -14.76 -12.04 -7.04
N THR A 318 -14.84 -13.09 -7.85
CA THR A 318 -13.88 -14.21 -7.89
C THR A 318 -12.42 -13.75 -7.95
N ALA A 319 -11.54 -14.38 -7.16
CA ALA A 319 -10.12 -14.08 -7.08
C ALA A 319 -9.39 -14.31 -8.42
N ALA A 320 -8.43 -13.44 -8.76
CA ALA A 320 -7.55 -13.62 -9.91
C ALA A 320 -6.55 -14.73 -9.60
N PRO A 321 -6.42 -15.76 -10.46
CA PRO A 321 -5.39 -16.79 -10.31
C PRO A 321 -3.97 -16.24 -10.42
N SER A 322 -3.79 -15.11 -11.13
CA SER A 322 -2.50 -14.47 -11.29
C SER A 322 -2.10 -13.71 -10.04
N THR A 323 -2.84 -12.67 -9.62
CA THR A 323 -2.39 -11.69 -8.63
C THR A 323 -2.57 -12.10 -7.16
N GLY A 324 -3.40 -13.11 -6.89
CA GLY A 324 -3.96 -13.35 -5.55
C GLY A 324 -4.81 -12.18 -5.02
N ALA A 325 -4.99 -11.12 -5.81
CA ALA A 325 -6.02 -10.10 -5.68
C ALA A 325 -7.21 -10.42 -6.61
N VAL A 326 -8.20 -9.53 -6.74
CA VAL A 326 -9.48 -9.84 -7.44
C VAL A 326 -9.24 -9.95 -8.94
N ARG A 327 -9.99 -10.80 -9.64
CA ARG A 327 -9.97 -10.85 -11.11
C ARG A 327 -10.46 -9.51 -11.68
N SER A 328 -9.57 -8.75 -12.29
CA SER A 328 -9.96 -7.63 -13.16
C SER A 328 -10.92 -8.13 -14.24
N ARG A 329 -12.08 -7.47 -14.37
CA ARG A 329 -13.06 -7.75 -15.44
C ARG A 329 -12.61 -7.24 -16.81
N ALA A 330 -11.50 -6.50 -16.90
CA ALA A 330 -10.95 -6.02 -18.17
C ALA A 330 -10.62 -7.16 -19.14
N LEU A 331 -10.42 -8.39 -18.61
CA LEU A 331 -10.17 -9.60 -19.40
C LEU A 331 -11.37 -10.57 -19.43
N GLY A 332 -12.60 -10.06 -19.30
CA GLY A 332 -13.82 -10.86 -19.29
C GLY A 332 -14.33 -11.26 -20.69
N GLY A 333 -13.82 -12.36 -21.25
CA GLY A 333 -14.52 -13.15 -22.30
C GLY A 333 -13.60 -13.94 -23.23
N PRO A 334 -13.91 -15.21 -23.58
CA PRO A 334 -12.99 -16.07 -24.32
C PRO A 334 -12.91 -15.64 -25.79
N ARG A 335 -11.69 -15.43 -26.29
CA ARG A 335 -11.38 -15.78 -27.67
C ARG A 335 -10.49 -17.00 -27.65
N ALA A 336 -11.11 -18.14 -27.94
CA ALA A 336 -10.42 -19.34 -28.35
C ALA A 336 -9.52 -19.00 -29.55
N ALA A 337 -8.23 -19.28 -29.41
CA ALA A 337 -7.34 -19.64 -30.48
C ALA A 337 -6.23 -20.50 -29.85
N ASP A 338 -6.44 -21.81 -29.94
CA ASP A 338 -5.49 -22.92 -29.86
C ASP A 338 -4.10 -22.62 -29.27
N SER A 339 -3.86 -23.12 -28.05
CA SER A 339 -2.52 -23.44 -27.58
C SER A 339 -2.44 -24.93 -27.27
N LEU A 340 -1.93 -25.68 -28.25
CA LEU A 340 -1.60 -27.10 -28.22
C LEU A 340 -0.40 -27.38 -27.29
N ILE A 341 -0.47 -27.08 -25.99
CA ILE A 341 0.54 -27.52 -25.01
C ILE A 341 -0.16 -27.76 -23.67
N ALA A 342 -1.01 -28.77 -23.62
CA ALA A 342 -1.51 -29.34 -22.38
C ALA A 342 -1.73 -30.84 -22.58
N GLU A 343 -0.71 -31.53 -23.08
CA GLU A 343 -0.60 -32.98 -23.00
C GLU A 343 0.88 -33.36 -22.87
N GLU A 344 1.13 -34.35 -22.02
CA GLU A 344 2.42 -35.00 -21.73
C GLU A 344 3.38 -34.33 -20.75
N LEU A 345 3.19 -34.61 -19.46
CA LEU A 345 4.31 -34.96 -18.57
C LEU A 345 3.91 -36.18 -17.70
N PRO A 346 4.64 -37.31 -17.75
CA PRO A 346 4.28 -38.56 -17.09
C PRO A 346 4.59 -38.58 -15.56
N PRO A 347 3.98 -39.52 -14.80
CA PRO A 347 3.78 -39.41 -13.34
C PRO A 347 4.98 -39.70 -12.42
N GLU A 348 6.23 -39.67 -12.89
CA GLU A 348 7.35 -40.31 -12.17
C GLU A 348 8.38 -39.38 -11.54
N LEU A 349 8.16 -38.06 -11.50
CA LEU A 349 9.10 -37.13 -10.87
C LEU A 349 8.42 -36.24 -9.83
N GLN A 350 8.05 -36.85 -8.70
CA GLN A 350 7.91 -36.14 -7.43
C GLN A 350 9.17 -36.37 -6.57
N PRO A 351 9.95 -35.32 -6.24
CA PRO A 351 10.90 -35.40 -5.14
C PRO A 351 10.16 -35.12 -3.83
N THR A 352 10.28 -36.10 -2.95
CA THR A 352 9.91 -36.12 -1.54
C THR A 352 10.55 -34.96 -0.74
N LEU A 353 9.69 -34.31 0.05
CA LEU A 353 9.95 -33.70 1.37
C LEU A 353 11.40 -33.36 1.73
N PHE A 354 11.72 -32.06 1.70
CA PHE A 354 12.21 -31.29 2.85
C PHE A 354 11.66 -29.87 2.80
#